data_AF-A0A9X9LQL4-F1
#
_entry.id   AF-A0A9X9LQL4-F1
#
_cell.length_a   1.000
_cell.length_b   1.000
_cell.length_c   1.000
_cell.angle_alpha   90.00
_cell.angle_beta   90.00
_cell.angle_gamma   90.00
#
_symmetry.space_group_name_H-M   'P 1'
#
loop_
_entity.id
_entity.type
_entity.pdbx_description
1 polymer ?
#
loop_
_entity_poly.entity_id
_entity_poly.type
_entity_poly.pdbx_seq_one_letter_code
_entity_poly.pdbx_strand_id
1 'polypeptide(L)' 'MAPEVAAVEKNGGYNQLCDIWAVGITAIELGELQPPMFDLHPMRALFLMSKSNFQPPKLKDKTKW' A
#
# COMPACT_ATOMS: atom_id res chain seq x y z
N MET A 1 -0.10 1.07 5.58
CA MET A 1 0.93 0.06 5.92
C MET A 1 1.73 -0.25 4.66
N ALA A 2 3.03 -0.53 4.77
CA ALA A 2 3.89 -0.83 3.63
C ALA A 2 4.10 -2.36 3.46
N PRO A 3 4.44 -2.87 2.26
CA PRO A 3 4.58 -4.30 1.99
C PRO A 3 5.58 -5.02 2.90
N GLU A 4 6.70 -4.37 3.21
CA GLU A 4 7.71 -4.87 4.15
C GLU A 4 7.19 -4.97 5.58
N VAL A 5 6.29 -4.07 5.98
CA VAL A 5 5.63 -4.11 7.29
C VAL A 5 4.59 -5.25 7.33
N ALA A 6 3.95 -5.56 6.19
CA ALA A 6 3.05 -6.71 6.07
C ALA A 6 3.81 -8.06 6.03
N ALA A 7 5.09 -8.05 5.66
CA ALA A 7 5.96 -9.22 5.54
C ALA A 7 7.06 -9.29 6.61
N VAL A 8 6.85 -8.67 7.79
CA VAL A 8 7.86 -8.59 8.87
C VAL A 8 8.38 -9.97 9.28
N GLU A 9 7.50 -10.98 9.34
CA GLU A 9 7.89 -12.36 9.65
C GLU A 9 8.81 -12.99 8.60
N LYS A 10 8.78 -12.49 7.36
CA LYS A 10 9.52 -13.04 6.21
C LYS A 10 10.82 -12.28 5.92
N ASN A 11 10.80 -10.95 6.04
CA ASN A 11 11.86 -10.09 5.52
C ASN A 11 12.76 -9.46 6.60
N GLY A 12 12.47 -9.68 7.88
CA GLY A 12 13.32 -9.19 8.98
C GLY A 12 13.18 -7.69 9.20
N GLY A 13 12.06 -7.28 9.77
CA GLY A 13 11.80 -5.90 10.23
C GLY A 13 11.50 -4.89 9.11
N TYR A 14 11.21 -3.66 9.52
CA TYR A 14 10.98 -2.51 8.66
C TYR A 14 11.79 -1.32 9.19
N ASN A 15 11.99 -0.32 8.35
CA ASN A 15 12.65 0.93 8.73
C ASN A 15 11.71 2.12 8.45
N GLN A 16 12.19 3.33 8.74
CA GLN A 16 11.47 4.59 8.51
C GLN A 16 11.06 4.85 7.05
N LEU A 17 11.54 4.07 6.07
CA LEU A 17 11.10 4.20 4.67
C LEU A 17 9.65 3.75 4.49
N CYS A 18 9.07 3.00 5.44
CA CYS A 18 7.64 2.67 5.43
C CYS A 18 6.74 3.91 5.50
N ASP A 19 7.24 5.01 6.07
CA ASP A 19 6.50 6.27 6.15
C ASP A 19 6.43 6.95 4.77
N ILE A 20 7.47 6.81 3.95
CA ILE A 20 7.46 7.31 2.56
C ILE A 20 6.40 6.57 1.75
N TRP A 21 6.28 5.25 1.94
CA TRP A 21 5.19 4.49 1.36
C TRP A 21 3.82 4.99 1.82
N ALA A 22 3.65 5.21 3.14
CA ALA A 22 2.41 5.72 3.70
C ALA A 22 2.03 7.07 3.10
N VAL A 23 2.98 8.00 2.93
CA VAL A 23 2.76 9.29 2.25
C VAL A 23 2.28 9.10 0.81
N GLY A 24 2.85 8.15 0.06
CA GLY A 24 2.40 7.83 -1.30
C GLY A 24 0.95 7.33 -1.33
N ILE A 25 0.56 6.49 -0.37
CA ILE A 25 -0.83 6.03 -0.23
C ILE A 25 -1.76 7.17 0.16
N THR A 26 -1.35 8.05 1.08
CA THR A 26 -2.14 9.24 1.46
C THR A 26 -2.32 10.21 0.29
N ALA A 27 -1.31 10.37 -0.57
CA ALA A 27 -1.45 11.17 -1.79
C ALA A 27 -2.50 10.59 -2.75
N ILE A 28 -2.56 9.26 -2.89
CA ILE A 28 -3.61 8.57 -3.67
C ILE A 28 -4.98 8.77 -3.00
N GLU A 29 -5.07 8.62 -1.68
CA GLU A 29 -6.29 8.82 -0.91
C GLU A 29 -6.85 10.25 -1.08
N LEU A 30 -5.98 11.27 -1.07
CA LEU A 30 -6.38 12.66 -1.30
C LEU A 30 -6.92 12.87 -2.73
N GLY A 31 -6.37 12.17 -3.73
CA GLY A 31 -6.82 12.25 -5.12
C GLY A 31 -8.04 11.38 -5.46
N GLU A 32 -8.29 10.30 -4.73
CA GLU A 32 -9.36 9.33 -5.03
C GLU A 32 -10.43 9.20 -3.94
N LEU A 33 -10.30 9.98 -2.85
CA LEU A 33 -11.13 9.97 -1.64
C LEU A 33 -11.17 8.64 -0.89
N GLN A 34 -10.33 7.69 -1.28
CA GLN A 34 -10.20 6.39 -0.64
C GLN A 34 -8.80 5.83 -0.92
N PRO A 35 -8.21 5.09 0.03
CA PRO A 35 -6.96 4.39 -0.23
C PRO A 35 -7.19 3.23 -1.22
N PRO A 36 -6.13 2.77 -1.90
CA PRO A 36 -6.21 1.58 -2.74
C PRO A 36 -6.59 0.36 -1.90
N MET A 37 -7.40 -0.55 -2.47
CA MET A 37 -7.89 -1.78 -1.82
C MET A 37 -8.84 -1.55 -0.63
N PHE A 38 -9.47 -0.38 -0.52
CA PHE A 38 -10.40 -0.05 0.58
C PHE A 38 -11.57 -1.05 0.73
N ASP A 39 -12.09 -1.60 -0.37
CA ASP A 39 -13.20 -2.57 -0.35
C ASP A 39 -12.80 -3.97 0.15
N LEU A 40 -11.51 -4.23 0.31
CA LEU A 40 -11.02 -5.54 0.76
C LEU A 40 -11.00 -5.61 2.29
N HIS A 41 -11.32 -6.79 2.82
CA HIS A 41 -11.11 -7.07 4.24
C HIS A 41 -9.63 -6.82 4.61
N PRO A 42 -9.30 -6.16 5.74
CA PRO A 42 -7.92 -5.77 6.07
C PRO A 42 -6.89 -6.91 5.98
N MET A 43 -7.24 -8.11 6.46
CA MET A 43 -6.39 -9.30 6.34
C MET A 43 -6.12 -9.72 4.88
N ARG A 44 -7.11 -9.53 3.99
CA ARG A 44 -6.96 -9.83 2.56
C ARG A 44 -6.00 -8.84 1.90
N ALA A 45 -6.08 -7.56 2.26
CA ALA A 45 -5.15 -6.53 1.78
C ALA A 45 -3.70 -6.83 2.23
N LEU A 46 -3.49 -7.13 3.52
CA LEU A 46 -2.18 -7.52 4.06
C LEU A 46 -1.61 -8.76 3.36
N PHE A 47 -2.45 -9.77 3.13
CA PHE A 47 -2.04 -10.98 2.43
C PHE A 47 -1.65 -10.71 0.96
N LEU A 48 -2.33 -9.81 0.26
CA LEU A 48 -1.95 -9.42 -1.10
C LEU A 48 -0.63 -8.67 -1.13
N MET A 49 -0.38 -7.82 -0.14
CA MET A 49 0.85 -7.04 -0.02
C MET A 49 2.08 -7.88 0.29
N SER A 50 1.93 -9.03 0.96
CA SER A 50 3.05 -9.92 1.29
C SER A 50 3.45 -10.89 0.15
N LYS A 51 2.73 -10.86 -0.99
CA LYS A 51 3.05 -11.70 -2.16
C LYS A 51 4.19 -11.12 -2.98
N SER A 52 5.02 -11.99 -3.54
CA SER A 52 6.13 -11.61 -4.42
C SER A 52 5.70 -10.94 -5.73
N ASN A 53 4.44 -11.13 -6.15
CA ASN A 53 3.86 -10.52 -7.35
C ASN A 53 3.08 -9.23 -7.06
N PHE A 54 3.14 -8.71 -5.82
CA PHE A 54 2.47 -7.48 -5.47
C PHE A 54 2.97 -6.32 -6.35
N GLN A 55 2.03 -5.59 -6.94
CA GLN A 55 2.31 -4.40 -7.74
C GLN A 55 1.90 -3.16 -6.96
N PRO A 56 2.78 -2.15 -6.84
CA PRO A 56 2.41 -0.90 -6.18
C PRO A 56 1.18 -0.26 -6.83
N PRO A 57 0.25 0.29 -6.01
CA PRO A 57 -0.93 0.95 -6.51
C PRO A 57 -0.54 2.19 -7.33
N LYS A 58 -1.37 2.50 -8.33
CA LYS A 58 -1.25 3.67 -9.19
C LYS A 58 -2.57 4.42 -9.17
N LEU A 59 -2.53 5.71 -9.47
CA LEU A 59 -3.75 6.48 -9.72
C LEU A 59 -4.57 5.82 -10.82
N LYS A 60 -5.88 5.64 -10.57
CA LYS A 60 -6.87 5.12 -11.51
C LYS A 60 -6.96 6.01 -12.74
N ASP A 61 -6.91 7.33 -12.53
CA ASP A 61 -7.00 8.32 -13.59
C ASP A 61 -5.90 9.37 -13.43
N LYS A 62 -4.88 9.26 -14.27
CA LYS A 62 -3.71 10.15 -14.25
C LYS A 62 -4.01 11.52 -14.85
N THR A 63 -5.09 11.69 -15.59
CA THR A 63 -5.37 12.95 -16.32
C THR A 63 -6.27 13.91 -15.53
N LYS A 64 -6.81 13.46 -14.39
CA LYS A 64 -7.63 14.30 -13.49
C LYS A 64 -6.83 15.30 -12.66
N TRP A 65 -5.50 15.20 -12.67
CA TRP A 65 -4.57 15.94 -11.82
C TRP A 65 -3.31 16.30 -12.63
#